data_AF-A0A2N2CKX9-F1
#
_entry.id   AF-A0A2N2CKX9-F1
#
_cell.length_a   1.000
_cell.length_b   1.000
_cell.length_c   1.000
_cell.angle_alpha   90.00
_cell.angle_beta   90.00
_cell.angle_gamma   90.00
#
_symmetry.space_group_name_H-M   'P 1'
#
loop_
_entity.id
_entity.type
_entity.pdbx_description
1 polymer ?
#
loop_
_entity_poly.entity_id
_entity_poly.type
_entity_poly.pdbx_seq_one_letter_code
_entity_poly.pdbx_strand_id
1 'polypeptide(L)'
;MNQSELFRLFFKKENVMKTIRICVGSSCHVNGSYKVVKALNQLIDQRELKNEVELVGSFCMGKCTEGVAVECDDIIYAVSVENVEEIFEKILGGK
;
A
#
# COMPACT_ATOMS: atom_id res chain seq x y z
N MET A 1 -20.10 6.23 -33.09
CA MET A 1 -19.70 5.10 -32.21
C MET A 1 -18.92 4.10 -33.02
N ASN A 2 -17.59 4.20 -32.98
CA ASN A 2 -16.68 3.26 -33.63
C ASN A 2 -16.12 2.25 -32.62
N GLN A 3 -15.57 1.14 -33.13
CA GLN A 3 -14.97 0.07 -32.33
C GLN A 3 -13.93 0.60 -31.32
N SER A 4 -13.19 1.66 -31.63
CA SER A 4 -12.22 2.28 -30.71
C SER A 4 -12.85 3.05 -29.54
N GLU A 5 -14.00 3.70 -29.72
CA GLU A 5 -14.76 4.31 -28.62
C GLU A 5 -15.39 3.26 -27.71
N LEU A 6 -15.87 2.15 -28.30
CA LEU A 6 -16.36 0.99 -27.55
C LEU A 6 -15.24 0.33 -26.74
N PHE A 7 -14.04 0.19 -27.32
CA PHE A 7 -12.86 -0.32 -26.63
C PHE A 7 -12.45 0.58 -25.45
N ARG A 8 -12.52 1.90 -25.63
CA ARG A 8 -12.21 2.90 -24.59
C ARG A 8 -13.27 2.93 -23.47
N LEU A 9 -14.54 2.65 -23.78
CA LEU A 9 -15.61 2.50 -22.79
C LEU A 9 -15.54 1.17 -22.02
N PHE A 10 -15.15 0.07 -22.67
CA PHE A 10 -15.00 -1.25 -22.02
C PHE A 10 -13.73 -1.35 -21.17
N PHE A 11 -12.61 -0.76 -21.60
CA PHE A 11 -11.36 -0.69 -20.83
C PHE A 11 -11.23 0.61 -20.02
N LYS A 12 -12.34 1.14 -19.51
CA LYS A 12 -12.30 2.21 -18.51
C LYS A 12 -11.68 1.60 -17.24
N LYS A 13 -10.34 1.67 -17.14
CA LYS A 13 -9.46 1.32 -16.01
C LYS A 13 -10.30 0.80 -14.84
N GLU A 14 -10.46 -0.52 -14.73
CA GLU A 14 -11.05 -1.09 -13.52
C GLU A 14 -10.25 -0.50 -12.36
N ASN A 15 -10.93 0.29 -11.52
CA ASN A 15 -10.33 0.84 -10.32
C ASN A 15 -10.20 -0.32 -9.34
N VAL A 16 -9.21 -1.19 -9.57
CA VAL A 16 -8.85 -2.22 -8.61
C VAL A 16 -8.23 -1.49 -7.44
N MET A 17 -8.97 -1.45 -6.35
CA MET A 17 -8.52 -0.88 -5.09
C MET A 17 -7.35 -1.72 -4.57
N LYS A 18 -6.17 -1.12 -4.43
CA LYS A 18 -5.00 -1.78 -3.84
C LYS A 18 -5.16 -1.84 -2.33
N THR A 19 -5.10 -3.04 -1.77
CA THR A 19 -5.15 -3.24 -0.32
C THR A 19 -3.73 -3.36 0.24
N ILE A 20 -3.31 -2.38 1.03
CA ILE A 20 -2.05 -2.40 1.77
C ILE A 20 -2.34 -2.91 3.18
N ARG A 21 -1.79 -4.05 3.56
CA ARG A 21 -1.94 -4.65 4.88
C ARG A 21 -0.70 -4.36 5.72
N ILE A 22 -0.85 -3.81 6.91
CA ILE A 22 0.27 -3.48 7.80
C ILE A 22 0.21 -4.28 9.09
N CYS A 23 1.30 -4.95 9.45
CA CYS A 23 1.39 -5.67 10.71
C CYS A 23 1.44 -4.69 11.89
N VAL A 24 0.47 -4.82 12.81
CA VAL A 24 0.39 -4.04 14.04
C VAL A 24 0.67 -4.87 15.31
N GLY A 25 1.23 -6.07 15.14
CA GLY A 25 1.63 -6.95 16.25
C GLY A 25 2.83 -6.44 17.06
N SER A 26 3.18 -7.14 18.13
CA SER A 26 4.16 -6.68 19.14
C SER A 26 5.52 -6.27 18.58
N SER A 27 6.16 -7.10 17.76
CA SER A 27 7.47 -6.76 17.17
C SER A 27 7.38 -5.57 16.23
N CYS A 28 6.34 -5.50 15.39
CA CYS A 28 6.15 -4.37 14.47
C CYS A 28 5.77 -3.08 15.22
N HIS A 29 5.08 -3.17 16.35
CA HIS A 29 4.83 -2.04 17.25
C HIS A 29 6.14 -1.46 17.78
N VAL A 30 7.06 -2.30 18.27
CA VAL A 30 8.40 -1.87 18.71
C VAL A 30 9.20 -1.28 17.54
N ASN A 31 9.08 -1.84 16.34
CA ASN A 31 9.71 -1.32 15.12
C ASN A 31 9.03 -0.05 14.57
N GLY A 32 8.01 0.48 15.25
CA GLY A 32 7.41 1.77 14.91
C GLY A 32 6.25 1.70 13.92
N SER A 33 5.47 0.60 13.88
CA SER A 33 4.32 0.44 12.96
C SER A 33 3.35 1.62 13.00
N TYR A 34 3.10 2.23 14.17
CA TYR A 34 2.24 3.41 14.27
C TYR A 34 2.76 4.61 13.46
N LYS A 35 4.09 4.81 13.41
CA LYS A 35 4.70 5.88 12.61
C LYS A 35 4.55 5.58 11.11
N VAL A 36 4.72 4.32 10.72
CA VAL A 36 4.53 3.87 9.32
C VAL A 36 3.07 4.02 8.90
N VAL A 37 2.11 3.61 9.74
CA VAL A 37 0.66 3.82 9.51
C VAL A 37 0.36 5.31 9.28
N LYS A 38 0.89 6.19 10.14
CA LYS A 38 0.68 7.63 10.00
C LYS A 38 1.24 8.17 8.69
N ALA A 39 2.47 7.78 8.32
CA ALA A 39 3.11 8.21 7.08
C ALA A 39 2.35 7.72 5.84
N LEU A 40 1.90 6.46 5.82
CA LEU A 40 1.10 5.91 4.72
C LEU A 40 -0.24 6.64 4.57
N ASN A 41 -0.96 6.91 5.67
CA ASN A 41 -2.20 7.71 5.61
C ASN A 41 -1.93 9.11 5.05
N GLN A 42 -0.85 9.77 5.48
CA GLN A 42 -0.46 11.09 4.96
C GLN A 42 -0.17 11.06 3.46
N LEU A 43 0.52 10.03 2.96
CA LEU A 43 0.81 9.86 1.53
C LEU A 43 -0.47 9.61 0.72
N ILE A 44 -1.38 8.76 1.23
CA ILE A 44 -2.69 8.50 0.60
C ILE A 44 -3.52 9.79 0.52
N ASP A 45 -3.54 10.57 1.61
CA ASP A 45 -4.23 11.87 1.67
C ASP A 45 -3.64 12.88 0.68
N GLN A 46 -2.32 13.09 0.72
CA GLN A 46 -1.62 14.08 -0.11
C GLN A 46 -1.72 13.82 -1.61
N ARG A 47 -1.89 12.55 -2.00
CA ARG A 47 -1.99 12.13 -3.40
C ARG A 47 -3.42 11.86 -3.84
N GLU A 48 -4.40 12.13 -2.97
CA GLU A 48 -5.84 11.94 -3.25
C GLU A 48 -6.21 10.49 -3.62
N LEU A 49 -5.45 9.51 -3.13
CA LEU A 49 -5.57 8.08 -3.51
C LEU A 49 -6.62 7.30 -2.72
N LYS A 50 -7.51 7.99 -1.98
CA LYS A 50 -8.52 7.36 -1.11
C LYS A 50 -9.46 6.39 -1.80
N ASN A 51 -9.68 6.56 -3.11
CA ASN A 51 -10.54 5.71 -3.92
C ASN A 51 -9.75 4.61 -4.68
N GLU A 52 -8.43 4.57 -4.50
CA GLU A 52 -7.51 3.65 -5.19
C GLU A 52 -6.71 2.77 -4.21
N VAL A 53 -6.52 3.21 -2.96
CA VAL A 53 -5.72 2.52 -1.95
C VAL A 53 -6.50 2.40 -0.64
N GLU A 54 -6.58 1.19 -0.10
CA GLU A 54 -7.09 0.90 1.24
C GLU A 54 -5.93 0.46 2.15
N LEU A 55 -5.80 1.08 3.33
CA LEU A 55 -4.81 0.70 4.34
C LEU A 55 -5.50 -0.07 5.47
N VAL A 56 -5.15 -1.35 5.64
CA VAL A 56 -5.79 -2.27 6.58
C VAL A 56 -4.77 -2.78 7.59
N GLY A 57 -5.16 -2.83 8.87
CA GLY A 57 -4.35 -3.49 9.89
C GLY A 57 -4.37 -5.02 9.74
N SER A 58 -3.22 -5.66 9.93
CA SER A 58 -3.07 -7.10 9.93
C SER A 58 -2.20 -7.56 11.11
N PHE A 59 -2.16 -8.87 11.32
CA PHE A 59 -1.34 -9.51 12.35
C PHE A 59 -0.07 -10.12 11.75
N CYS A 60 0.57 -11.02 12.50
CA CYS A 60 1.88 -11.55 12.18
C CYS A 60 1.96 -12.13 10.75
N MET A 61 2.99 -11.69 10.00
CA MET A 61 3.32 -12.15 8.65
C MET A 61 4.65 -12.95 8.62
N GLY A 62 5.19 -13.32 9.78
CA GLY A 62 6.45 -14.08 9.89
C GLY A 62 7.73 -13.29 9.56
N LYS A 63 7.68 -11.95 9.53
CA LYS A 63 8.77 -11.05 9.11
C LYS A 63 9.25 -10.07 10.20
N CYS A 64 9.30 -10.52 11.45
CA CYS A 64 9.52 -9.65 12.62
C CYS A 64 10.93 -9.05 12.75
N THR A 65 11.94 -9.57 12.04
CA THR A 65 13.36 -9.21 12.21
C THR A 65 13.85 -8.10 11.28
N GLU A 66 13.06 -7.71 10.27
CA GLU A 66 13.51 -6.86 9.16
C GLU A 66 12.93 -5.43 9.24
N GLY A 67 11.90 -5.20 10.06
CA GLY A 67 11.22 -3.91 10.19
C GLY A 67 9.73 -4.05 10.49
N VAL A 68 8.92 -3.09 10.03
CA VAL A 68 7.45 -3.21 10.01
C VAL A 68 7.06 -3.97 8.76
N ALA A 69 6.39 -5.12 8.92
CA ALA A 69 5.92 -5.90 7.78
C ALA A 69 4.68 -5.24 7.15
N VAL A 70 4.77 -4.95 5.85
CA VAL A 70 3.68 -4.41 5.04
C VAL A 70 3.49 -5.30 3.82
N GLU A 71 2.28 -5.71 3.53
CA GLU A 71 1.93 -6.62 2.45
C GLU A 71 1.01 -5.92 1.44
N CYS A 72 1.28 -6.09 0.15
CA CYS A 72 0.40 -5.69 -0.93
C CYS A 72 0.61 -6.65 -2.10
N ASP A 73 -0.48 -7.11 -2.72
CA ASP A 73 -0.45 -8.04 -3.86
C ASP A 73 0.47 -9.27 -3.61
N ASP A 74 0.31 -9.91 -2.43
CA ASP A 74 1.10 -11.07 -1.94
C ASP A 74 2.61 -10.83 -1.75
N ILE A 75 3.08 -9.58 -1.87
CA ILE A 75 4.47 -9.20 -1.64
C ILE A 75 4.59 -8.53 -0.27
N ILE A 76 5.54 -9.01 0.56
CA ILE A 76 5.85 -8.42 1.86
C ILE A 76 7.10 -7.54 1.77
N TYR A 77 6.96 -6.31 2.24
CA TYR A 77 7.99 -5.28 2.35
C TYR A 77 8.37 -5.04 3.81
N ALA A 78 9.65 -4.81 4.05
CA ALA A 78 10.17 -4.34 5.33
C ALA A 78 10.21 -2.80 5.33
N VAL A 79 9.31 -2.18 6.08
CA VAL A 79 9.08 -0.74 6.06
C VAL A 79 9.57 -0.09 7.35
N SER A 80 10.17 1.09 7.21
CA SER A 80 10.55 2.01 8.28
C SER A 80 10.09 3.42 7.91
N VAL A 81 10.26 4.38 8.82
CA VAL A 81 9.87 5.77 8.55
C VAL A 81 10.74 6.39 7.44
N GLU A 82 11.97 5.91 7.29
CA GLU A 82 12.95 6.43 6.34
C GLU A 82 12.68 5.95 4.90
N ASN A 83 12.09 4.76 4.73
CA ASN A 83 11.88 4.15 3.40
C ASN A 83 10.40 4.03 2.99
N VAL A 84 9.46 4.49 3.83
CA VAL A 84 8.02 4.35 3.60
C VAL A 84 7.57 4.96 2.28
N GLU A 85 8.11 6.12 1.91
CA GLU A 85 7.77 6.80 0.65
C GLU A 85 8.27 6.00 -0.57
N GLU A 86 9.52 5.54 -0.54
CA GLU A 86 10.10 4.72 -1.61
C GLU A 86 9.30 3.41 -1.81
N ILE A 87 8.96 2.73 -0.72
CA ILE A 87 8.19 1.49 -0.79
C ILE A 87 6.77 1.76 -1.27
N PHE A 88 6.15 2.86 -0.84
CA PHE A 88 4.83 3.24 -1.31
C PHE A 88 4.81 3.47 -2.84
N GLU A 89 5.83 4.13 -3.41
CA GLU A 89 5.97 4.24 -4.87
C GLU A 89 6.07 2.88 -5.56
N LYS A 90 6.85 1.95 -4.98
CA LYS A 90 6.99 0.59 -5.53
C LYS A 90 5.66 -0.15 -5.51
N ILE A 91 4.89 -0.04 -4.43
CA ILE A 91 3.56 -0.66 -4.28
C ILE A 91 2.58 -0.13 -5.33
N LEU A 92 2.65 1.17 -5.64
CA LEU A 92 1.81 1.79 -6.67
C LEU A 92 2.24 1.44 -8.11
N GLY A 93 3.37 0.75 -8.29
CA GLY A 93 3.88 0.34 -9.61
C GLY A 93 4.73 1.43 -10.26
N GLY A 94 5.75 1.92 -9.54
CA GLY A 94 6.70 2.95 -9.98
C GLY A 94 6.96 2.96 -11.49
N LYS A 95 6.78 4.14 -12.10
CA LYS A 95 7.09 4.41 -13.51
C LYS A 95 8.57 4.30 -13.81
#